data_AF-A0A7S1PT53-F1
#
_entry.id   AF-A0A7S1PT53-F1
#
_cell.length_a   1.000
_cell.length_b   1.000
_cell.length_c   1.000
_cell.angle_alpha   90.00
_cell.angle_beta   90.00
_cell.angle_gamma   90.00
#
_symmetry.space_group_name_H-M   'P 1'
#
loop_
_entity.id
_entity.type
_entity.pdbx_description
1 polymer ?
#
loop_
_entity_poly.entity_id
_entity_poly.type
_entity_poly.pdbx_seq_one_letter_code
_entity_poly.pdbx_strand_id
1 'polypeptide(L)'
;SRGRSSEEVFAQTGQLSFFQMPYVQARYAPRRFDEVIFVREGTTKRWTASLRGNLWFLQLKRTLARIEGGCCSVRFVKDEPARIPYEEIAEHRAAIFFPAVGHSKLTIHELRTMGIPTIFPAKALMYRVEQLVMDDWYPYSESFDGCIPGRDPTRRLAPWIFATCGWRRTAYFMEWSSFYRYPYNLNFESIAHLLHMLRTLQLSTLWALSMSMRRLGDH
;
A
#
# COMPACT_ATOMS: atom_id res chain seq x y z
N SER A 1 -28.85 -15.72 45.04
CA SER A 1 -27.99 -14.53 45.20
C SER A 1 -26.79 -14.68 44.28
N ARG A 2 -26.63 -13.73 43.34
CA ARG A 2 -25.45 -13.31 42.54
C ARG A 2 -24.22 -14.24 42.62
N GLY A 3 -23.64 -14.76 41.53
CA GLY A 3 -23.50 -14.22 40.19
C GLY A 3 -22.00 -14.13 39.86
N ARG A 4 -21.58 -14.71 38.74
CA ARG A 4 -20.60 -14.17 37.77
C ARG A 4 -20.46 -15.16 36.61
N SER A 5 -20.94 -14.69 35.47
CA SER A 5 -20.84 -15.25 34.14
C SER A 5 -19.38 -15.36 33.70
N SER A 6 -18.98 -16.54 33.26
CA SER A 6 -17.71 -16.82 32.58
C SER A 6 -17.67 -16.27 31.13
N GLU A 7 -18.60 -15.38 30.76
CA GLU A 7 -18.68 -14.72 29.46
C GLU A 7 -17.82 -13.45 29.36
N GLU A 8 -17.18 -13.01 30.45
CA GLU A 8 -16.37 -11.78 30.48
C GLU A 8 -14.89 -11.97 30.18
N VAL A 9 -14.51 -12.93 29.32
CA VAL A 9 -13.14 -12.99 28.76
C VAL A 9 -13.15 -12.94 27.22
N PHE A 10 -14.23 -12.43 26.62
CA PHE A 10 -14.31 -12.20 25.17
C PHE A 10 -14.19 -10.72 24.76
N ALA A 11 -13.95 -9.80 25.69
CA ALA A 11 -14.06 -8.37 25.43
C ALA A 11 -12.86 -7.50 25.87
N GLN A 12 -11.68 -8.09 26.06
CA GLN A 12 -10.47 -7.32 26.40
C GLN A 12 -9.20 -7.87 25.73
N THR A 13 -9.13 -7.75 24.42
CA THR A 13 -7.93 -7.28 23.70
C THR A 13 -8.35 -7.11 22.25
N GLY A 14 -8.12 -5.93 21.69
CA GLY A 14 -8.33 -5.64 20.27
C GLY A 14 -7.33 -6.38 19.38
N GLN A 15 -7.35 -7.71 19.41
CA GLN A 15 -6.82 -8.54 18.34
C GLN A 15 -7.72 -8.32 17.14
N LEU A 16 -7.28 -7.42 16.26
CA LEU A 16 -7.68 -7.44 14.86
C LEU A 16 -7.44 -8.86 14.37
N SER A 17 -8.49 -9.67 14.37
CA SER A 17 -8.50 -10.98 13.75
C SER A 17 -8.07 -10.77 12.29
N PHE A 18 -6.81 -11.12 12.01
CA PHE A 18 -6.36 -11.35 10.66
C PHE A 18 -7.20 -12.51 10.16
N PHE A 19 -8.30 -12.23 9.47
CA PHE A 19 -9.03 -13.24 8.71
C PHE A 19 -8.01 -13.89 7.76
N GLN A 20 -7.49 -15.05 8.13
CA GLN A 20 -6.79 -15.90 7.19
C GLN A 20 -7.81 -16.25 6.12
N MET A 21 -7.64 -15.66 4.94
CA MET A 21 -8.47 -16.02 3.81
C MET A 21 -8.12 -17.47 3.47
N PRO A 22 -9.07 -18.42 3.56
CA PRO A 22 -8.79 -19.86 3.51
C PRO A 22 -8.19 -20.34 2.18
N TYR A 23 -8.08 -19.45 1.19
CA TYR A 23 -7.65 -19.74 -0.16
C TYR A 23 -6.21 -19.32 -0.49
N VAL A 24 -5.51 -18.57 0.36
CA VAL A 24 -4.10 -18.20 0.08
C VAL A 24 -3.17 -19.23 0.70
N GLN A 25 -2.86 -20.28 -0.07
CA GLN A 25 -1.94 -21.34 0.36
C GLN A 25 -0.48 -21.08 -0.05
N ALA A 26 -0.26 -20.20 -1.03
CA ALA A 26 1.07 -19.86 -1.52
C ALA A 26 1.92 -19.18 -0.44
N ARG A 27 3.22 -19.48 -0.43
CA ARG A 27 4.21 -18.89 0.47
C ARG A 27 5.38 -18.37 -0.35
N TYR A 28 5.93 -17.24 0.08
CA TYR A 28 7.08 -16.62 -0.56
C TYR A 28 8.22 -17.64 -0.73
N ALA A 29 8.54 -17.91 -1.98
CA ALA A 29 9.50 -18.90 -2.43
C ALA A 29 10.12 -18.35 -3.72
N PRO A 30 10.98 -17.33 -3.62
CA PRO A 30 11.43 -16.60 -4.78
C PRO A 30 12.19 -17.55 -5.72
N ARG A 31 11.74 -17.60 -6.97
CA ARG A 31 12.40 -18.30 -8.09
C ARG A 31 12.76 -17.33 -9.22
N ARG A 32 12.09 -16.17 -9.25
CA ARG A 32 12.29 -15.07 -10.20
C ARG A 32 13.02 -13.93 -9.50
N PHE A 33 14.34 -14.09 -9.33
CA PHE A 33 15.19 -13.17 -8.55
C PHE A 33 15.42 -11.80 -9.21
N ASP A 34 15.17 -11.75 -10.50
CA ASP A 34 15.31 -10.63 -11.40
C ASP A 34 13.97 -9.99 -11.74
N GLU A 35 12.85 -10.48 -11.17
CA GLU A 35 11.52 -9.96 -11.44
C GLU A 35 10.84 -9.45 -10.16
N VAL A 36 10.23 -8.27 -10.25
CA VAL A 36 9.45 -7.66 -9.17
C VAL A 36 8.05 -7.35 -9.68
N ILE A 37 7.03 -7.72 -8.90
CA ILE A 37 5.66 -7.38 -9.24
C ILE A 37 5.32 -5.96 -8.78
N PHE A 38 4.70 -5.19 -9.66
CA PHE A 38 4.07 -3.94 -9.31
C PHE A 38 2.57 -4.17 -9.12
N VAL A 39 2.15 -4.12 -7.86
CA VAL A 39 0.77 -4.32 -7.42
C VAL A 39 0.13 -2.96 -7.18
N ARG A 40 -1.00 -2.74 -7.83
CA ARG A 40 -1.81 -1.54 -7.66
C ARG A 40 -3.20 -1.92 -7.20
N GLU A 41 -3.61 -1.38 -6.06
CA GLU A 41 -4.97 -1.43 -5.51
C GLU A 41 -5.68 -0.06 -5.87
N GLY A 42 -6.67 -0.01 -6.79
CA GLY A 42 -7.87 0.92 -7.20
C GLY A 42 -9.48 0.77 -6.78
N THR A 43 -10.08 1.24 -5.64
CA THR A 43 -11.45 1.39 -5.06
C THR A 43 -11.82 2.87 -4.95
N THR A 44 -10.90 3.84 -4.94
CA THR A 44 -11.26 5.21 -5.34
C THR A 44 -10.76 5.41 -6.74
N LYS A 45 -11.68 5.16 -7.66
CA LYS A 45 -11.56 5.10 -9.11
C LYS A 45 -10.94 6.33 -9.78
N ARG A 46 -10.55 7.39 -9.05
CA ARG A 46 -10.35 8.73 -9.63
C ARG A 46 -8.90 9.12 -9.86
N TRP A 47 -8.01 9.08 -8.87
CA TRP A 47 -6.63 9.53 -9.13
C TRP A 47 -5.99 8.69 -10.23
N THR A 48 -6.06 7.39 -10.05
CA THR A 48 -5.38 6.46 -10.93
C THR A 48 -6.02 6.28 -12.32
N ALA A 49 -7.22 6.85 -12.51
CA ALA A 49 -7.89 7.02 -13.82
C ALA A 49 -7.83 8.48 -14.32
N SER A 50 -7.47 9.44 -13.46
CA SER A 50 -7.27 10.83 -13.85
C SER A 50 -6.10 10.96 -14.80
N LEU A 51 -6.09 12.03 -15.59
CA LEU A 51 -4.96 12.37 -16.45
C LEU A 51 -3.66 12.45 -15.63
N ARG A 52 -3.69 13.09 -14.46
CA ARG A 52 -2.50 13.25 -13.59
C ARG A 52 -1.95 11.91 -13.11
N GLY A 53 -2.81 11.01 -12.62
CA GLY A 53 -2.38 9.68 -12.19
C GLY A 53 -1.89 8.83 -13.35
N ASN A 54 -2.56 8.87 -14.50
CA ASN A 54 -2.08 8.19 -15.71
C ASN A 54 -0.70 8.72 -16.15
N LEU A 55 -0.51 10.04 -16.17
CA LEU A 55 0.80 10.64 -16.49
C LEU A 55 1.89 10.23 -15.49
N TRP A 56 1.56 10.20 -14.20
CA TRP A 56 2.49 9.74 -13.17
C TRP A 56 2.89 8.27 -13.38
N PHE A 57 1.92 7.38 -13.62
CA PHE A 57 2.21 5.97 -13.90
C PHE A 57 2.95 5.77 -15.22
N LEU A 58 2.63 6.54 -16.26
CA LEU A 58 3.38 6.53 -17.52
C LEU A 58 4.82 6.97 -17.30
N GLN A 59 5.05 8.00 -16.50
CA GLN A 59 6.39 8.46 -16.14
C GLN A 59 7.15 7.38 -15.34
N LEU A 60 6.48 6.74 -14.38
CA LEU A 60 7.05 5.62 -13.62
C LEU A 60 7.43 4.46 -14.55
N LYS A 61 6.51 4.00 -15.41
CA LYS A 61 6.74 2.93 -16.40
C LYS A 61 7.90 3.27 -17.32
N ARG A 62 7.94 4.49 -17.89
CA ARG A 62 9.04 4.96 -18.73
C ARG A 62 10.38 4.97 -18.00
N THR A 63 10.38 5.39 -16.74
CA THR A 63 11.60 5.44 -15.93
C THR A 63 12.11 4.03 -15.62
N LEU A 64 11.20 3.11 -15.30
CA LEU A 64 11.53 1.70 -15.05
C LEU A 64 12.00 0.98 -16.32
N ALA A 65 11.34 1.20 -17.45
CA ALA A 65 11.72 0.62 -18.74
C ALA A 65 13.10 1.11 -19.22
N ARG A 66 13.46 2.37 -18.97
CA ARG A 66 14.81 2.88 -19.28
C ARG A 66 15.93 2.21 -18.48
N ILE A 67 15.56 1.46 -17.44
CA ILE A 67 16.48 0.72 -16.58
C ILE A 67 16.46 -0.77 -16.94
N GLU A 68 15.89 -1.17 -18.08
CA GLU A 68 15.88 -2.56 -18.59
C GLU A 68 17.28 -3.15 -18.89
N GLY A 69 18.38 -2.45 -18.57
CA GLY A 69 19.73 -3.01 -18.42
C GLY A 69 20.21 -3.15 -16.95
N GLY A 70 19.31 -3.02 -15.98
CA GLY A 70 19.56 -2.95 -14.54
C GLY A 70 19.10 -4.18 -13.75
N CYS A 71 19.02 -4.04 -12.42
CA CYS A 71 18.95 -5.16 -11.46
C CYS A 71 17.68 -6.04 -11.55
N CYS A 72 16.53 -5.52 -11.99
CA CYS A 72 15.29 -6.28 -12.10
C CYS A 72 14.37 -5.74 -13.21
N SER A 73 13.61 -6.63 -13.84
CA SER A 73 12.40 -6.30 -14.60
C SER A 73 11.23 -6.04 -13.63
N VAL A 74 10.34 -5.12 -14.00
CA VAL A 74 9.14 -4.81 -13.22
C VAL A 74 7.91 -5.19 -14.01
N ARG A 75 7.16 -6.17 -13.49
CA ARG A 75 5.92 -6.66 -14.10
C ARG A 75 4.71 -5.98 -13.49
N PHE A 76 3.94 -5.29 -14.30
CA PHE A 76 2.76 -4.56 -13.85
C PHE A 76 1.52 -5.46 -13.87
N VAL A 77 1.02 -5.86 -12.70
CA VAL A 77 -0.15 -6.74 -12.58
C VAL A 77 -1.39 -6.18 -13.29
N LYS A 78 -1.50 -4.85 -13.40
CA LYS A 78 -2.61 -4.17 -14.10
C LYS A 78 -2.60 -4.43 -15.61
N ASP A 79 -1.43 -4.63 -16.20
CA ASP A 79 -1.27 -4.78 -17.65
C ASP A 79 -1.44 -6.23 -18.11
N GLU A 80 -1.55 -7.17 -17.16
CA GLU A 80 -1.71 -8.59 -17.45
C GLU A 80 -3.12 -8.90 -17.99
N PRO A 81 -3.22 -9.70 -19.06
CA PRO A 81 -4.51 -10.05 -19.66
C PRO A 81 -5.32 -10.97 -18.75
N ALA A 82 -4.66 -11.74 -17.88
CA ALA A 82 -5.27 -12.69 -16.97
C ALA A 82 -4.81 -12.45 -15.53
N ARG A 83 -5.55 -13.04 -14.57
CA ARG A 83 -5.15 -13.01 -13.16
C ARG A 83 -3.91 -13.90 -12.98
N ILE A 84 -2.83 -13.33 -12.44
CA ILE A 84 -1.66 -14.11 -12.03
C ILE A 84 -2.03 -14.97 -10.80
N PRO A 85 -1.74 -16.28 -10.81
CA PRO A 85 -1.96 -17.16 -9.65
C PRO A 85 -1.07 -16.77 -8.47
N TYR A 86 -1.50 -17.09 -7.24
CA TYR A 86 -0.76 -16.70 -6.03
C TYR A 86 0.60 -17.39 -5.94
N GLU A 87 0.70 -18.62 -6.44
CA GLU A 87 1.95 -19.40 -6.49
C GLU A 87 3.00 -18.67 -7.31
N GLU A 88 2.61 -18.17 -8.50
CA GLU A 88 3.50 -17.39 -9.35
C GLU A 88 3.84 -16.03 -8.70
N ILE A 89 2.87 -15.36 -8.08
CA ILE A 89 3.13 -14.12 -7.32
C ILE A 89 4.20 -14.35 -6.24
N ALA A 90 4.12 -15.47 -5.52
CA ALA A 90 5.04 -15.83 -4.45
C ALA A 90 6.46 -16.18 -4.92
N GLU A 91 6.65 -16.42 -6.22
CA GLU A 91 7.96 -16.67 -6.83
C GLU A 91 8.74 -15.39 -7.18
N HIS A 92 8.11 -14.22 -7.16
CA HIS A 92 8.78 -12.96 -7.48
C HIS A 92 9.67 -12.49 -6.35
N ARG A 93 10.73 -11.74 -6.65
CA ARG A 93 11.71 -11.26 -5.65
C ARG A 93 11.05 -10.40 -4.57
N ALA A 94 10.22 -9.46 -4.97
CA ALA A 94 9.52 -8.55 -4.08
C ALA A 94 8.22 -8.05 -4.74
N ALA A 95 7.38 -7.39 -3.95
CA ALA A 95 6.23 -6.67 -4.46
C ALA A 95 6.38 -5.17 -4.21
N ILE A 96 6.19 -4.35 -5.24
CA ILE A 96 5.99 -2.91 -5.08
C ILE A 96 4.49 -2.71 -4.95
N PHE A 97 4.06 -2.23 -3.78
CA PHE A 97 2.68 -1.94 -3.52
C PHE A 97 2.49 -0.43 -3.47
N PHE A 98 1.73 0.10 -4.43
CA PHE A 98 1.35 1.50 -4.41
C PHE A 98 -0.10 1.63 -3.89
N PRO A 99 -0.31 2.10 -2.65
CA PRO A 99 -1.62 2.33 -2.07
C PRO A 99 -2.24 3.54 -2.78
N ALA A 100 -2.85 3.31 -3.93
CA ALA A 100 -3.66 4.30 -4.62
C ALA A 100 -5.05 3.73 -4.85
N VAL A 101 -5.60 3.31 -3.70
CA VAL A 101 -7.00 3.14 -3.39
C VAL A 101 -7.72 2.20 -4.35
N GLY A 102 -7.77 0.82 -4.06
CA GLY A 102 -8.64 -0.49 -4.17
C GLY A 102 -8.97 -1.54 -5.35
N HIS A 103 -9.82 -2.56 -5.24
CA HIS A 103 -10.05 -3.57 -6.35
C HIS A 103 -8.80 -4.03 -7.14
N SER A 104 -7.66 -4.18 -6.47
CA SER A 104 -6.71 -5.18 -6.94
C SER A 104 -7.35 -6.51 -6.64
N LYS A 105 -7.10 -7.50 -7.50
CA LYS A 105 -7.31 -8.91 -7.16
C LYS A 105 -6.29 -9.41 -6.11
N LEU A 106 -5.45 -8.51 -5.61
CA LEU A 106 -4.34 -8.75 -4.71
C LEU A 106 -4.20 -7.60 -3.68
N THR A 107 -4.82 -7.78 -2.54
CA THR A 107 -4.74 -6.92 -1.36
C THR A 107 -3.36 -7.02 -0.72
N ILE A 108 -2.97 -5.97 0.02
CA ILE A 108 -1.76 -6.04 0.84
C ILE A 108 -1.83 -7.15 1.90
N HIS A 109 -3.02 -7.48 2.38
CA HIS A 109 -3.21 -8.59 3.32
C HIS A 109 -2.77 -9.92 2.70
N GLU A 110 -3.10 -10.16 1.43
CA GLU A 110 -2.68 -11.38 0.72
C GLU A 110 -1.16 -11.42 0.52
N LEU A 111 -0.53 -10.30 0.15
CA LEU A 111 0.94 -10.19 0.06
C LEU A 111 1.62 -10.50 1.41
N ARG A 112 1.05 -9.98 2.50
CA ARG A 112 1.52 -10.23 3.87
C ARG A 112 1.32 -11.68 4.29
N THR A 113 0.18 -12.27 3.94
CA THR A 113 -0.14 -13.68 4.24
C THR A 113 0.82 -14.62 3.52
N MET A 114 1.15 -14.33 2.26
CA MET A 114 2.19 -15.08 1.53
C MET A 114 3.60 -14.84 2.11
N GLY A 115 3.79 -13.75 2.86
CA GLY A 115 5.09 -13.36 3.41
C GLY A 115 6.00 -12.70 2.37
N ILE A 116 5.44 -12.07 1.34
CA ILE A 116 6.23 -11.42 0.28
C ILE A 116 6.74 -10.07 0.80
N PRO A 117 8.06 -9.81 0.75
CA PRO A 117 8.63 -8.51 1.04
C PRO A 117 8.00 -7.43 0.17
N THR A 118 7.42 -6.42 0.81
CA THR A 118 6.64 -5.40 0.12
C THR A 118 7.26 -4.02 0.28
N ILE A 119 7.43 -3.32 -0.84
CA ILE A 119 7.99 -1.97 -0.96
C ILE A 119 6.84 -0.98 -1.19
N PHE A 120 6.72 0.00 -0.32
CA PHE A 120 5.63 0.99 -0.25
C PHE A 120 6.14 2.40 -0.51
N PRO A 121 5.35 3.30 -1.11
CA PRO A 121 5.67 4.71 -1.07
C PRO A 121 5.58 5.20 0.38
N ALA A 122 6.53 6.05 0.78
CA ALA A 122 6.49 6.72 2.07
C ALA A 122 5.24 7.62 2.17
N LYS A 123 4.74 7.82 3.39
CA LYS A 123 3.60 8.71 3.66
C LYS A 123 3.79 10.10 3.03
N ALA A 124 4.99 10.67 3.16
CA ALA A 124 5.33 11.97 2.59
C ALA A 124 5.20 12.00 1.04
N LEU A 125 5.55 10.91 0.36
CA LEU A 125 5.36 10.80 -1.09
C LEU A 125 3.88 10.73 -1.44
N MET A 126 3.11 9.91 -0.72
CA MET A 126 1.66 9.84 -0.90
C MET A 126 0.99 11.19 -0.66
N TYR A 127 1.46 11.94 0.34
CA TYR A 127 0.95 13.27 0.60
C TYR A 127 1.19 14.26 -0.53
N ARG A 128 2.38 14.22 -1.13
CA ARG A 128 2.68 15.05 -2.31
C ARG A 128 1.84 14.63 -3.52
N VAL A 129 1.68 13.33 -3.74
CA VAL A 129 0.87 12.82 -4.85
C VAL A 129 -0.57 13.29 -4.71
N GLU A 130 -1.17 13.17 -3.52
CA GLU A 130 -2.52 13.64 -3.26
C GLU A 130 -2.65 15.17 -3.33
N GLN A 131 -1.70 15.94 -2.78
CA GLN A 131 -1.67 17.41 -2.93
C GLN A 131 -1.68 17.84 -4.40
N LEU A 132 -0.92 17.15 -5.25
CA LEU A 132 -0.89 17.41 -6.70
C LEU A 132 -2.20 17.04 -7.41
N VAL A 133 -3.16 16.44 -6.71
CA VAL A 133 -4.44 15.97 -7.25
C VAL A 133 -5.59 16.84 -6.80
N MET A 134 -5.43 17.53 -5.67
CA MET A 134 -6.37 18.54 -5.21
C MET A 134 -6.47 19.67 -6.22
N ASP A 135 -7.69 20.15 -6.43
CA ASP A 135 -7.98 21.32 -7.25
C ASP A 135 -8.69 22.34 -6.37
N ASP A 136 -7.90 23.33 -5.92
CA ASP A 136 -8.37 24.37 -5.00
C ASP A 136 -9.45 25.28 -5.62
N TRP A 137 -9.59 25.28 -6.95
CA TRP A 137 -10.41 26.24 -7.68
C TRP A 137 -11.78 25.71 -8.11
N TYR A 138 -12.02 24.40 -7.99
CA TYR A 138 -13.25 23.77 -8.45
C TYR A 138 -14.06 23.22 -7.26
N PRO A 139 -15.03 23.99 -6.72
CA PRO A 139 -15.80 23.62 -5.51
C PRO A 139 -16.69 22.39 -5.66
N TYR A 140 -16.92 21.96 -6.90
CA TYR A 140 -17.68 20.76 -7.25
C TYR A 140 -16.79 19.61 -7.72
N SER A 141 -15.46 19.78 -7.70
CA SER A 141 -14.57 18.65 -7.92
C SER A 141 -14.64 17.73 -6.70
N GLU A 142 -14.62 16.42 -6.92
CA GLU A 142 -14.61 15.47 -5.80
C GLU A 142 -13.27 15.43 -5.06
N SER A 143 -12.26 16.13 -5.60
CA SER A 143 -10.99 16.49 -4.98
C SER A 143 -11.05 17.86 -4.28
N PHE A 144 -12.19 18.52 -4.25
CA PHE A 144 -12.34 19.78 -3.54
C PHE A 144 -12.40 19.50 -2.04
N ASP A 145 -11.51 20.12 -1.29
CA ASP A 145 -11.37 19.84 0.13
C ASP A 145 -12.55 20.39 0.94
N GLY A 146 -13.49 21.18 0.37
CA GLY A 146 -14.61 21.82 1.10
C GLY A 146 -14.20 22.84 2.17
N CYS A 147 -12.94 22.74 2.61
CA CYS A 147 -12.19 23.54 3.53
C CYS A 147 -11.61 24.74 2.76
N ILE A 148 -12.36 25.84 2.71
CA ILE A 148 -11.93 27.10 2.05
C ILE A 148 -10.63 27.60 2.70
N PRO A 149 -9.55 27.84 1.94
CA PRO A 149 -8.32 28.43 2.46
C PRO A 149 -8.62 29.80 3.09
N GLY A 150 -8.24 29.99 4.36
CA GLY A 150 -8.37 31.29 5.06
C GLY A 150 -9.40 31.36 6.20
N ARG A 151 -10.18 30.30 6.46
CA ARG A 151 -11.16 30.29 7.59
C ARG A 151 -10.74 29.57 8.86
N ASP A 152 -9.62 28.84 8.88
CA ASP A 152 -9.11 28.26 10.13
C ASP A 152 -7.57 28.27 10.16
N PRO A 153 -6.95 29.25 10.84
CA PRO A 153 -5.50 29.36 10.98
C PRO A 153 -4.92 28.35 11.98
N THR A 154 -5.76 27.58 12.69
CA THR A 154 -5.28 26.69 13.74
C THR A 154 -5.15 25.26 13.22
N ARG A 155 -3.91 24.85 12.93
CA ARG A 155 -3.50 23.46 12.70
C ARG A 155 -3.64 22.60 13.98
N ARG A 156 -4.79 22.63 14.65
CA ARG A 156 -5.03 21.83 15.87
C ARG A 156 -5.58 20.44 15.52
N LEU A 157 -5.11 19.47 16.30
CA LEU A 157 -5.38 18.02 16.19
C LEU A 157 -6.89 17.72 16.07
N ALA A 158 -7.22 16.77 15.21
CA ALA A 158 -8.49 16.63 14.50
C ALA A 158 -9.68 15.99 15.27
N PRO A 159 -10.82 16.69 15.49
CA PRO A 159 -12.13 16.09 15.82
C PRO A 159 -12.92 15.69 14.55
N TRP A 160 -14.09 15.05 14.72
CA TRP A 160 -15.03 14.51 13.71
C TRP A 160 -15.27 15.29 12.39
N ILE A 161 -14.99 16.60 12.34
CA ILE A 161 -15.07 17.47 11.15
C ILE A 161 -14.14 17.03 10.00
N PHE A 162 -13.14 16.18 10.24
CA PHE A 162 -12.26 15.65 9.20
C PHE A 162 -12.96 14.69 8.22
N ALA A 163 -14.18 14.24 8.51
CA ALA A 163 -14.94 13.39 7.61
C ALA A 163 -15.42 14.10 6.33
N THR A 164 -15.43 15.44 6.29
CA THR A 164 -15.99 16.22 5.17
C THR A 164 -14.95 16.91 4.29
N CYS A 165 -13.67 16.96 4.68
CA CYS A 165 -12.60 17.55 3.87
C CYS A 165 -11.73 16.45 3.23
N GLY A 166 -11.83 16.28 1.91
CA GLY A 166 -11.25 15.17 1.14
C GLY A 166 -9.76 14.88 1.41
N TRP A 167 -8.87 15.87 1.30
CA TRP A 167 -7.43 15.73 1.53
C TRP A 167 -7.12 15.45 3.00
N ARG A 168 -7.70 16.23 3.92
CA ARG A 168 -7.50 16.04 5.36
C ARG A 168 -7.99 14.67 5.83
N ARG A 169 -9.09 14.20 5.25
CA ARG A 169 -9.63 12.85 5.46
C ARG A 169 -8.66 11.78 4.97
N THR A 170 -8.16 11.90 3.74
CA THR A 170 -7.19 10.94 3.17
C THR A 170 -5.89 10.91 3.96
N ALA A 171 -5.33 12.08 4.29
CA ALA A 171 -4.11 12.17 5.10
C ALA A 171 -4.30 11.56 6.50
N TYR A 172 -5.45 11.83 7.14
CA TYR A 172 -5.84 11.21 8.40
C TYR A 172 -5.94 9.69 8.26
N PHE A 173 -6.69 9.16 7.29
CA PHE A 173 -6.80 7.72 7.10
C PHE A 173 -5.46 7.05 6.76
N MET A 174 -4.54 7.74 6.07
CA MET A 174 -3.19 7.24 5.85
C MET A 174 -2.39 7.15 7.15
N GLU A 175 -2.50 8.12 8.05
CA GLU A 175 -1.86 8.05 9.38
C GLU A 175 -2.40 6.89 10.22
N TRP A 176 -3.70 6.62 10.09
CA TRP A 176 -4.38 5.55 10.81
C TRP A 176 -4.32 4.19 10.12
N SER A 177 -3.85 4.14 8.88
CA SER A 177 -3.83 2.91 8.10
C SER A 177 -2.88 1.89 8.72
N SER A 178 -3.41 0.66 8.90
CA SER A 178 -2.62 -0.52 9.29
C SER A 178 -1.54 -0.87 8.25
N PHE A 179 -1.60 -0.27 7.06
CA PHE A 179 -0.56 -0.42 6.06
C PHE A 179 0.76 0.12 6.62
N TYR A 180 0.80 1.38 7.03
CA TYR A 180 2.02 2.04 7.49
C TYR A 180 2.46 1.69 8.91
N ARG A 181 1.63 1.01 9.69
CA ARG A 181 1.97 0.55 11.04
C ARG A 181 2.66 -0.82 11.05
N TYR A 182 2.71 -1.50 9.91
CA TYR A 182 3.32 -2.81 9.82
C TYR A 182 4.86 -2.70 9.86
N PRO A 183 5.54 -3.41 10.77
CA PRO A 183 6.96 -3.18 11.07
C PRO A 183 7.91 -3.61 9.94
N TYR A 184 7.45 -4.45 9.01
CA TYR A 184 8.29 -5.01 7.94
C TYR A 184 8.07 -4.36 6.58
N ASN A 185 7.43 -3.19 6.52
CA ASN A 185 7.33 -2.44 5.28
C ASN A 185 8.65 -1.76 4.94
N LEU A 186 9.07 -1.91 3.69
CA LEU A 186 10.15 -1.10 3.12
C LEU A 186 9.52 0.12 2.46
N ASN A 187 10.00 1.33 2.76
CA ASN A 187 9.39 2.55 2.22
C ASN A 187 10.35 3.28 1.25
N PHE A 188 9.83 3.79 0.13
CA PHE A 188 10.55 4.65 -0.80
C PHE A 188 9.95 6.06 -0.87
N GLU A 189 10.78 7.08 -1.01
CA GLU A 189 10.36 8.49 -0.97
C GLU A 189 10.25 9.13 -2.36
N SER A 190 10.84 8.48 -3.36
CA SER A 190 10.87 8.95 -4.75
C SER A 190 11.09 7.77 -5.70
N ILE A 191 10.87 7.99 -7.00
CA ILE A 191 11.15 6.97 -8.02
C ILE A 191 12.64 6.60 -8.01
N ALA A 192 13.55 7.57 -7.84
CA ALA A 192 14.99 7.31 -7.74
C ALA A 192 15.34 6.44 -6.51
N HIS A 193 14.70 6.70 -5.35
CA HIS A 193 14.89 5.87 -4.17
C HIS A 193 14.37 4.45 -4.39
N LEU A 194 13.19 4.30 -5.01
CA LEU A 194 12.65 2.98 -5.37
C LEU A 194 13.65 2.20 -6.24
N LEU A 195 14.19 2.84 -7.29
CA LEU A 195 15.17 2.22 -8.19
C LEU A 195 16.45 1.81 -7.46
N HIS A 196 16.94 2.67 -6.58
CA HIS A 196 18.09 2.36 -5.74
C HIS A 196 17.81 1.14 -4.86
N MET A 197 16.67 1.09 -4.18
CA MET A 197 16.26 -0.05 -3.36
C MET A 197 16.17 -1.35 -4.17
N LEU A 198 15.55 -1.32 -5.35
CA LEU A 198 15.48 -2.50 -6.23
C LEU A 198 16.87 -3.01 -6.63
N ARG A 199 17.84 -2.10 -6.79
CA ARG A 199 19.23 -2.43 -7.13
C ARG A 199 20.04 -2.97 -5.94
N THR A 200 19.79 -2.50 -4.73
CA THR A 200 20.65 -2.79 -3.56
C THR A 200 20.07 -3.83 -2.62
N LEU A 201 18.75 -4.06 -2.61
CA LEU A 201 18.09 -5.02 -1.72
C LEU A 201 18.45 -6.45 -2.07
N GLN A 202 19.40 -7.04 -1.36
CA GLN A 202 19.81 -8.43 -1.59
C GLN A 202 18.68 -9.41 -1.25
N LEU A 203 18.66 -10.54 -1.97
CA LEU A 203 17.69 -11.61 -1.75
C LEU A 203 17.74 -12.17 -0.32
N SER A 204 18.92 -12.27 0.27
CA SER A 204 19.12 -12.71 1.66
C SER A 204 18.37 -11.82 2.66
N THR A 205 18.43 -10.50 2.48
CA THR A 205 17.69 -9.52 3.29
C THR A 205 16.18 -9.69 3.12
N LEU A 206 15.72 -9.86 1.89
CA LEU A 206 14.30 -10.08 1.56
C LEU A 206 13.78 -11.39 2.18
N TRP A 207 14.58 -12.45 2.13
CA TRP A 207 14.26 -13.73 2.77
C TRP A 207 14.18 -13.62 4.29
N ALA A 208 15.15 -12.97 4.93
CA ALA A 208 15.13 -12.73 6.37
C ALA A 208 13.89 -11.92 6.81
N LEU A 209 13.50 -10.92 6.01
CA LEU A 209 12.28 -10.15 6.22
C LEU A 209 11.04 -11.03 6.11
N SER A 210 10.94 -11.88 5.08
CA SER A 210 9.84 -12.85 4.92
C SER A 210 9.71 -13.79 6.12
N MET A 211 10.83 -14.33 6.62
CA MET A 211 10.85 -15.20 7.79
C MET A 211 10.37 -14.46 9.06
N SER A 212 10.70 -13.18 9.18
CA SER A 212 10.26 -12.35 10.32
C SER A 212 8.76 -12.04 10.25
N MET A 213 8.23 -11.79 9.05
CA MET A 213 6.79 -11.63 8.82
C MET A 213 6.00 -12.89 9.21
N ARG A 214 6.52 -14.08 8.89
CA ARG A 214 5.86 -15.36 9.22
C ARG A 214 5.75 -15.56 10.73
N ARG A 215 6.85 -15.35 11.46
CA ARG A 215 6.86 -15.47 12.93
C ARG A 215 5.85 -14.55 13.59
N LEU A 216 5.63 -13.35 13.04
CA LEU A 216 4.61 -12.43 13.56
C LEU A 216 3.18 -12.94 13.32
N GLY A 217 2.94 -13.68 12.24
CA GLY A 217 1.61 -14.23 11.91
C GLY A 217 1.22 -15.50 12.68
N ASP A 218 2.19 -16.15 13.35
CA ASP A 218 1.97 -17.34 14.17
C ASP A 218 1.57 -17.01 15.63
N HIS A 219 1.57 -15.72 16.00
CA HIS A 219 1.19 -15.20 17.32
C HIS A 219 -0.14 -14.43 17.27
#